data_AF-A0AB38D1G6-F1
#
_entry.id   AF-A0AB38D1G6-F1
#
_cell.length_a   1.000
_cell.length_b   1.000
_cell.length_c   1.000
_cell.angle_alpha   90.00
_cell.angle_beta   90.00
_cell.angle_gamma   90.00
#
_symmetry.space_group_name_H-M   'P 1'
#
loop_
_entity.id
_entity.type
_entity.pdbx_description
1 polymer ?
#
loop_
_entity_poly.entity_id
_entity_poly.type
_entity_poly.pdbx_seq_one_letter_code
_entity_poly.pdbx_strand_id
1 'polypeptide(L)'
;MNMRDYPTDELQAVHNAIAAELANRQRQLEILADALDALHAAGANGAVLDCLYQAIDIIDASTVVDTAEADEPPAPEPELTNRQKAIADLRSLGYVAPGYDQLVRLYHRDVAEMEYLRAEADTRGHMTKRQHAGKYNARNLWFCNLRELRKYASDEMLTWFDTHGRITYRMLRDQMDSGQHYAGSGYINNR
;
A
#
# COMPACT_ATOMS: atom_id res chain seq x y z
N MET A 1 6.68 0.81 -35.14
CA MET A 1 7.92 0.02 -35.22
C MET A 1 7.49 -1.42 -35.48
N ASN A 2 7.80 -1.97 -36.66
CA ASN A 2 7.31 -3.27 -37.10
C ASN A 2 8.09 -4.41 -36.42
N MET A 3 7.38 -5.43 -35.95
CA MET A 3 7.87 -6.59 -35.19
C MET A 3 8.72 -7.58 -36.04
N ARG A 4 9.26 -7.15 -37.19
CA ARG A 4 9.84 -8.02 -38.23
C ARG A 4 11.38 -8.01 -38.34
N ASP A 5 12.07 -7.17 -37.57
CA ASP A 5 13.52 -6.97 -37.72
C ASP A 5 14.34 -7.28 -36.47
N TYR A 6 13.81 -8.09 -35.54
CA TYR A 6 14.64 -8.61 -34.44
C TYR A 6 15.36 -9.89 -34.89
N PRO A 7 16.69 -9.96 -34.77
CA PRO A 7 17.44 -11.14 -35.16
C PRO A 7 17.04 -12.31 -34.24
N THR A 8 16.85 -13.49 -34.84
CA THR A 8 16.15 -14.64 -34.22
C THR A 8 16.88 -15.19 -32.99
N ASP A 9 18.19 -15.02 -32.94
CA ASP A 9 19.09 -15.35 -31.83
C ASP A 9 18.85 -14.45 -30.60
N GLU A 10 18.67 -13.14 -30.76
CA GLU A 10 18.35 -12.24 -29.66
C GLU A 10 16.97 -12.52 -29.04
N LEU A 11 15.97 -12.80 -29.89
CA LEU A 11 14.64 -13.20 -29.41
C LEU A 11 14.68 -14.52 -28.64
N GLN A 12 15.49 -15.48 -29.10
CA GLN A 12 15.66 -16.75 -28.41
C GLN A 12 16.39 -16.58 -27.08
N ALA A 13 17.39 -15.69 -27.01
CA ALA A 13 18.10 -15.36 -25.78
C ALA A 13 17.17 -14.71 -24.75
N VAL A 14 16.37 -13.73 -25.15
CA VAL A 14 15.37 -13.08 -24.30
C VAL A 14 14.31 -14.08 -23.83
N HIS A 15 13.83 -14.95 -24.71
CA HIS A 15 12.88 -16.00 -24.35
C HIS A 15 13.45 -16.96 -23.29
N ASN A 16 14.70 -17.40 -23.46
CA ASN A 16 15.36 -18.29 -22.52
C ASN A 16 15.60 -17.60 -21.16
N ALA A 17 15.96 -16.31 -21.16
CA ALA A 17 16.13 -15.52 -19.94
C ALA A 17 14.80 -15.36 -19.17
N ILE A 18 13.71 -15.06 -19.89
CA ILE A 18 12.36 -14.98 -19.28
C ILE A 18 11.94 -16.33 -18.72
N ALA A 19 12.19 -17.43 -19.44
CA ALA A 19 11.86 -18.77 -18.97
C ALA A 19 12.66 -19.16 -17.70
N ALA A 20 13.94 -18.79 -17.63
CA ALA A 20 14.77 -19.00 -16.44
C ALA A 20 14.26 -18.19 -15.24
N GLU A 21 13.90 -16.93 -15.46
CA GLU A 21 13.35 -16.06 -14.41
C GLU A 21 12.00 -16.56 -13.89
N LEU A 22 11.12 -17.01 -14.79
CA LEU A 22 9.84 -17.62 -14.40
C LEU A 22 10.06 -18.91 -13.59
N ALA A 23 11.02 -19.75 -13.97
CA ALA A 23 11.35 -20.97 -13.22
C ALA A 23 11.91 -20.66 -11.83
N ASN A 24 12.74 -19.61 -11.70
CA ASN A 24 13.25 -19.16 -10.40
C ASN A 24 12.13 -18.63 -9.50
N ARG A 25 11.22 -17.80 -10.02
CA ARG A 25 10.07 -17.29 -9.26
C ARG A 25 9.12 -18.40 -8.84
N GLN A 26 8.87 -19.37 -9.72
CA GLN A 26 8.05 -20.53 -9.40
C GLN A 26 8.64 -21.32 -8.22
N ARG A 27 9.96 -21.55 -8.24
CA ARG A 27 10.65 -22.22 -7.12
C ARG A 27 10.58 -21.41 -5.82
N GLN A 28 10.69 -20.08 -5.88
CA GLN A 28 10.55 -19.22 -4.70
C GLN A 28 9.13 -19.31 -4.10
N LEU A 29 8.09 -19.31 -4.94
CA LEU A 29 6.71 -19.47 -4.50
C LEU A 29 6.45 -20.83 -3.85
N GLU A 30 7.03 -21.90 -4.40
CA GLU A 30 6.92 -23.26 -3.83
C GLU A 30 7.55 -23.34 -2.43
N ILE A 31 8.75 -22.77 -2.25
CA ILE A 31 9.42 -22.75 -0.95
C ILE A 31 8.60 -21.95 0.09
N LEU A 32 8.02 -20.82 -0.32
CA LEU A 32 7.19 -20.00 0.57
C LEU A 32 5.88 -20.72 0.95
N ALA A 33 5.26 -21.41 0.00
CA ALA A 33 4.06 -22.20 0.25
C ALA A 33 4.35 -23.34 1.25
N ASP A 34 5.42 -24.11 1.03
CA ASP A 34 5.84 -25.19 1.92
C ASP A 34 6.16 -24.67 3.33
N ALA A 35 6.81 -23.50 3.42
CA ALA A 35 7.11 -22.86 4.71
C ALA A 35 5.83 -22.43 5.46
N LEU A 36 4.85 -21.85 4.75
CA LEU A 36 3.57 -21.47 5.34
C LEU A 36 2.77 -22.69 5.81
N ASP A 37 2.75 -23.77 5.02
CA ASP A 37 2.07 -25.02 5.38
C ASP A 37 2.72 -25.69 6.61
N ALA A 38 4.05 -25.70 6.69
CA ALA A 38 4.78 -26.21 7.85
C ALA A 38 4.48 -25.39 9.13
N LEU A 39 4.37 -24.08 9.01
CA LEU A 39 4.03 -23.18 10.13
C LEU A 39 2.58 -23.31 10.57
N HIS A 40 1.67 -23.50 9.62
CA HIS A 40 0.27 -23.77 9.91
C HIS A 40 0.12 -25.12 10.64
N ALA A 41 0.80 -26.17 10.17
CA ALA A 41 0.81 -27.48 10.81
C ALA A 41 1.43 -27.45 12.21
N ALA A 42 2.38 -26.55 12.47
CA ALA A 42 3.01 -26.36 13.77
C ALA A 42 2.18 -25.50 14.76
N GLY A 43 1.06 -24.90 14.32
CA GLY A 43 0.22 -24.05 15.16
C GLY A 43 0.86 -22.72 15.57
N ALA A 44 1.70 -22.16 14.69
CA ALA A 44 2.47 -20.96 14.99
C ALA A 44 1.60 -19.70 15.20
N ASN A 45 1.83 -18.98 16.31
CA ASN A 45 1.25 -17.66 16.58
C ASN A 45 2.08 -16.53 15.94
N GLY A 46 1.52 -15.31 15.87
CA GLY A 46 2.00 -14.17 15.07
C GLY A 46 3.50 -13.85 15.09
N ALA A 47 4.24 -14.21 16.14
CA ALA A 47 5.69 -14.05 16.20
C ALA A 47 6.47 -14.82 15.11
N VAL A 48 5.90 -15.88 14.53
CA VAL A 48 6.57 -16.64 13.46
C VAL A 48 6.30 -16.05 12.07
N LEU A 49 5.17 -15.35 11.90
CA LEU A 49 4.92 -14.52 10.70
C LEU A 49 5.91 -13.36 10.66
N ASP A 50 6.25 -12.76 11.81
CA ASP A 50 7.29 -11.73 11.89
C ASP A 50 8.68 -12.25 11.48
N CYS A 51 9.03 -13.50 11.83
CA CYS A 51 10.27 -14.13 11.33
C CYS A 51 10.24 -14.40 9.82
N LEU A 52 9.07 -14.72 9.24
CA LEU A 52 8.92 -14.88 7.79
C LEU A 52 9.10 -13.54 7.06
N TYR A 53 8.51 -12.47 7.58
CA TYR A 53 8.73 -11.12 7.04
C TYR A 53 10.21 -10.72 7.11
N GLN A 54 10.87 -10.97 8.25
CA GLN A 54 12.32 -10.74 8.39
C GLN A 54 13.15 -11.58 7.42
N ALA A 55 12.77 -12.84 7.16
CA ALA A 55 13.49 -13.70 6.22
C ALA A 55 13.36 -13.20 4.77
N ILE A 56 12.18 -12.72 4.37
CA ILE A 56 11.95 -12.10 3.06
C ILE A 56 12.79 -10.83 2.91
N ASP A 57 12.81 -9.96 3.93
CA ASP A 57 13.63 -8.75 3.93
C ASP A 57 15.14 -9.05 3.78
N ILE A 58 15.62 -10.13 4.43
CA ILE A 58 17.02 -10.57 4.31
C ILE A 58 17.31 -11.11 2.89
N ILE A 59 16.38 -11.82 2.27
CA ILE A 59 16.53 -12.34 0.90
C ILE A 59 16.55 -11.19 -0.11
N ASP A 60 15.65 -10.21 0.02
CA ASP A 60 15.63 -9.01 -0.82
C ASP A 60 16.92 -8.19 -0.67
N ALA A 61 17.46 -8.09 0.55
CA ALA A 61 18.72 -7.39 0.81
C ALA A 61 19.97 -8.16 0.32
N SER A 62 19.88 -9.48 0.16
CA SER A 62 21.01 -10.36 -0.21
C SER A 62 21.01 -10.79 -1.68
N THR A 63 20.02 -10.37 -2.46
CA THR A 63 19.99 -10.61 -3.90
C THR A 63 21.00 -9.70 -4.60
N VAL A 64 22.24 -10.18 -4.70
CA VAL A 64 23.28 -9.57 -5.55
C VAL A 64 22.90 -9.83 -7.00
N VAL A 65 22.50 -8.78 -7.72
CA VAL A 65 22.38 -8.83 -9.18
C VAL A 65 23.81 -8.92 -9.73
N ASP A 66 24.16 -10.08 -10.25
CA ASP A 66 25.44 -10.31 -10.92
C ASP A 66 25.42 -9.60 -12.28
N THR A 67 25.81 -8.32 -12.30
CA THR A 67 26.04 -7.56 -13.54
C THR A 67 27.51 -7.72 -13.93
N ALA A 68 27.81 -8.75 -14.71
CA ALA A 68 29.06 -8.82 -15.45
C ALA A 68 29.01 -7.85 -16.65
N GLU A 69 29.92 -6.88 -16.62
CA GLU A 69 30.35 -5.93 -17.67
C GLU A 69 29.31 -4.91 -18.20
N ALA A 70 29.37 -3.69 -17.65
CA ALA A 70 28.97 -2.47 -18.37
C ALA A 70 29.84 -1.29 -17.89
N ASP A 71 30.25 -0.47 -18.85
CA ASP A 71 30.96 0.80 -18.72
C ASP A 71 30.45 1.68 -17.57
N GLU A 72 31.36 2.51 -17.06
CA GLU A 72 31.16 3.73 -16.25
C GLU A 72 29.76 3.90 -15.59
N PRO A 73 29.66 3.89 -14.25
CA PRO A 73 28.36 3.88 -13.58
C PRO A 73 27.47 5.00 -14.13
N PRO A 74 26.25 4.67 -14.63
CA PRO A 74 25.34 5.69 -15.11
C PRO A 74 25.18 6.72 -14.00
N ALA A 75 25.26 8.00 -14.38
CA ALA A 75 25.13 9.12 -13.46
C ALA A 75 23.97 8.84 -12.49
N PRO A 76 24.15 9.03 -11.17
CA PRO A 76 23.14 8.66 -10.18
C PRO A 76 21.80 9.24 -10.62
N GLU A 77 20.80 8.36 -10.77
CA GLU A 77 19.45 8.79 -11.11
C GLU A 77 19.06 9.92 -10.16
N PRO A 78 18.46 11.01 -10.65
CA PRO A 78 18.13 12.13 -9.79
C PRO A 78 17.22 11.63 -8.67
N GLU A 79 17.67 11.75 -7.42
CA GLU A 79 16.89 11.34 -6.26
C GLU A 79 15.53 12.04 -6.32
N LEU A 80 14.49 11.27 -6.61
CA LEU A 80 13.14 11.78 -6.65
C LEU A 80 12.77 12.25 -5.24
N THR A 81 12.25 13.46 -5.16
CA THR A 81 11.65 13.98 -3.93
C THR A 81 10.52 13.05 -3.47
N ASN A 82 10.25 13.01 -2.16
CA ASN A 82 9.16 12.19 -1.59
C ASN A 82 7.82 12.42 -2.30
N ARG A 83 7.56 13.66 -2.75
CA ARG A 83 6.36 13.99 -3.53
C ARG A 83 6.33 13.34 -4.91
N GLN A 84 7.47 13.28 -5.61
CA GLN A 84 7.54 12.61 -6.90
C GLN A 84 7.33 11.10 -6.75
N LYS A 85 7.92 10.50 -5.71
CA LYS A 85 7.68 9.09 -5.35
C LYS A 85 6.20 8.85 -5.05
N ALA A 86 5.59 9.65 -4.18
CA ALA A 86 4.17 9.55 -3.86
C ALA A 86 3.24 9.75 -5.07
N ILE A 87 3.57 10.63 -6.01
CA ILE A 87 2.81 10.76 -7.28
C ILE A 87 2.91 9.47 -8.10
N ALA A 88 4.10 8.89 -8.23
CA ALA A 88 4.31 7.66 -8.97
C ALA A 88 3.53 6.49 -8.35
N ASP A 89 3.56 6.36 -7.02
CA ASP A 89 2.84 5.32 -6.29
C ASP A 89 1.31 5.49 -6.42
N LEU A 90 0.79 6.70 -6.25
CA LEU A 90 -0.66 6.93 -6.42
C LEU A 90 -1.11 6.63 -7.85
N ARG A 91 -0.28 6.93 -8.85
CA ARG A 91 -0.59 6.59 -10.24
C ARG A 91 -0.51 5.09 -10.51
N SER A 92 0.42 4.37 -9.89
CA SER A 92 0.52 2.91 -10.01
C SER A 92 -0.68 2.20 -9.36
N LEU A 93 -1.26 2.79 -8.31
CA LEU A 93 -2.54 2.37 -7.72
C LEU A 93 -3.76 2.70 -8.60
N GLY A 94 -3.58 3.40 -9.73
CA GLY A 94 -4.64 3.73 -10.68
C GLY A 94 -5.28 5.10 -10.51
N TYR A 95 -4.78 5.95 -9.60
CA TYR A 95 -5.30 7.30 -9.44
C TYR A 95 -4.84 8.22 -10.57
N VAL A 96 -5.80 8.90 -11.20
CA VAL A 96 -5.53 9.83 -12.30
C VAL A 96 -5.96 11.23 -11.89
N ALA A 97 -4.99 12.12 -11.68
CA ALA A 97 -5.22 13.54 -11.47
C ALA A 97 -4.01 14.40 -11.92
N PRO A 98 -4.25 15.68 -12.27
CA PRO A 98 -3.22 16.62 -12.71
C PRO A 98 -2.07 16.86 -11.73
N GLY A 99 -2.31 16.72 -10.42
CA GLY A 99 -1.33 17.12 -9.42
C GLY A 99 -1.41 16.35 -8.11
N TYR A 100 -0.34 16.43 -7.34
CA TYR A 100 -0.15 15.72 -6.07
C TYR A 100 -1.33 15.89 -5.11
N ASP A 101 -1.70 17.13 -4.77
CA ASP A 101 -2.81 17.39 -3.82
C ASP A 101 -4.14 16.77 -4.29
N GLN A 102 -4.37 16.70 -5.61
CA GLN A 102 -5.59 16.08 -6.14
C GLN A 102 -5.51 14.54 -6.08
N LEU A 103 -4.34 13.95 -6.34
CA LEU A 103 -4.12 12.51 -6.16
C LEU A 103 -4.34 12.11 -4.69
N VAL A 104 -3.77 12.86 -3.74
CA VAL A 104 -3.95 12.60 -2.30
C VAL A 104 -5.42 12.72 -1.88
N ARG A 105 -6.20 13.63 -2.49
CA ARG A 105 -7.65 13.74 -2.23
C ARG A 105 -8.43 12.52 -2.72
N LEU A 106 -8.11 12.02 -3.92
CA LEU A 106 -8.74 10.80 -4.44
C LEU A 106 -8.42 9.61 -3.54
N TYR A 107 -7.16 9.48 -3.15
CA TYR A 107 -6.73 8.45 -2.23
C TYR A 107 -7.41 8.56 -0.85
N HIS A 108 -7.46 9.77 -0.27
CA HIS A 108 -8.16 10.00 1.00
C HIS A 108 -9.63 9.60 0.93
N ARG A 109 -10.30 9.85 -0.21
CA ARG A 109 -11.68 9.46 -0.41
C ARG A 109 -11.88 7.95 -0.33
N ASP A 110 -11.02 7.19 -0.98
CA ASP A 110 -11.13 5.72 -1.00
C ASP A 110 -10.80 5.12 0.37
N VAL A 111 -9.73 5.61 1.01
CA VAL A 111 -9.37 5.21 2.37
C VAL A 111 -10.50 5.55 3.35
N ALA A 112 -11.12 6.73 3.23
CA ALA A 112 -12.26 7.10 4.05
C ALA A 112 -13.48 6.20 3.81
N GLU A 113 -13.72 5.74 2.58
CA GLU A 113 -14.82 4.79 2.29
C GLU A 113 -14.54 3.41 2.91
N MET A 114 -13.30 2.92 2.84
CA MET A 114 -12.92 1.66 3.48
C MET A 114 -13.10 1.71 5.00
N GLU A 115 -12.64 2.79 5.63
CA GLU A 115 -12.79 3.00 7.07
C GLU A 115 -14.26 3.25 7.45
N TYR A 116 -15.05 3.88 6.59
CA TYR A 116 -16.50 4.00 6.77
C TYR A 116 -17.17 2.63 6.84
N LEU A 117 -16.86 1.73 5.92
CA LEU A 117 -17.45 0.38 5.90
C LEU A 117 -17.07 -0.43 7.15
N ARG A 118 -15.83 -0.28 7.63
CA ARG A 118 -15.37 -0.88 8.89
C ARG A 118 -16.14 -0.32 10.09
N ALA A 119 -16.20 1.00 10.20
CA ALA A 119 -16.93 1.67 11.28
C ALA A 119 -18.43 1.35 11.24
N GLU A 120 -19.03 1.21 10.05
CA GLU A 120 -20.43 0.83 9.89
C GLU A 120 -20.70 -0.57 10.45
N ALA A 121 -19.81 -1.53 10.19
CA ALA A 121 -19.89 -2.87 10.73
C ALA A 121 -19.75 -2.88 12.27
N ASP A 122 -18.77 -2.14 12.80
CA ASP A 122 -18.46 -2.13 14.23
C ASP A 122 -19.51 -1.39 15.06
N THR A 123 -20.00 -0.26 14.57
CA THR A 123 -21.04 0.56 15.23
C THR A 123 -22.46 0.11 14.88
N ARG A 124 -22.63 -0.96 14.09
CA ARG A 124 -23.93 -1.47 13.62
C ARG A 124 -24.78 -0.37 12.96
N GLY A 125 -24.13 0.55 12.24
CA GLY A 125 -24.77 1.70 11.59
C GLY A 125 -25.07 2.90 12.50
N HIS A 126 -24.74 2.86 13.79
CA HIS A 126 -24.96 3.98 14.72
C HIS A 126 -23.83 5.02 14.68
N MET A 127 -23.50 5.54 13.50
CA MET A 127 -22.37 6.48 13.34
C MET A 127 -22.70 7.95 13.68
N THR A 128 -23.97 8.35 13.56
CA THR A 128 -24.41 9.72 13.83
C THR A 128 -25.33 9.79 15.04
N LYS A 129 -25.33 10.93 15.76
CA LYS A 129 -26.29 11.16 16.86
C LYS A 129 -27.72 11.02 16.35
N ARG A 130 -28.60 10.44 17.18
CA ARG A 130 -30.01 10.15 16.85
C ARG A 130 -30.75 11.34 16.23
N GLN A 131 -30.52 12.56 16.73
CA GLN A 131 -31.14 13.79 16.22
C GLN A 131 -30.72 14.19 14.78
N HIS A 132 -29.59 13.63 14.30
CA HIS A 132 -29.00 13.86 12.98
C HIS A 132 -29.07 12.63 12.07
N ALA A 133 -29.58 11.50 12.58
CA ALA A 133 -29.80 10.30 11.78
C ALA A 133 -30.70 10.62 10.57
N GLY A 134 -30.27 10.20 9.38
CA GLY A 134 -30.95 10.48 8.11
C GLY A 134 -30.85 11.93 7.61
N LYS A 135 -30.28 12.86 8.39
CA LYS A 135 -30.09 14.28 8.00
C LYS A 135 -28.63 14.63 7.70
N TYR A 136 -27.71 13.94 8.36
CA TYR A 136 -26.27 14.11 8.15
C TYR A 136 -25.71 12.85 7.48
N ASN A 137 -24.95 13.02 6.39
CA ASN A 137 -24.26 11.90 5.76
C ASN A 137 -23.07 11.49 6.64
N ALA A 138 -23.12 10.29 7.20
CA ALA A 138 -22.08 9.75 8.07
C ALA A 138 -20.68 9.71 7.39
N ARG A 139 -20.61 9.57 6.06
CA ARG A 139 -19.34 9.65 5.30
C ARG A 139 -18.61 10.98 5.49
N ASN A 140 -19.32 12.05 5.82
CA ASN A 140 -18.70 13.36 6.03
C ASN A 140 -17.84 13.44 7.30
N LEU A 141 -17.91 12.45 8.20
CA LEU A 141 -17.15 12.44 9.46
C LEU A 141 -15.62 12.37 9.27
N TRP A 142 -15.16 11.83 8.14
CA TRP A 142 -13.73 11.77 7.76
C TRP A 142 -13.21 13.06 7.11
N PHE A 143 -14.11 13.93 6.67
CA PHE A 143 -13.77 15.18 5.98
C PHE A 143 -14.01 16.43 6.83
N CYS A 144 -14.76 16.29 7.92
CA CYS A 144 -15.16 17.42 8.76
C CYS A 144 -14.11 17.79 9.83
N ASN A 145 -14.21 19.02 10.33
CA ASN A 145 -13.36 19.47 11.44
C ASN A 145 -13.82 18.84 12.77
N LEU A 146 -12.98 18.96 13.82
CA LEU A 146 -13.26 18.36 15.13
C LEU A 146 -14.56 18.88 15.78
N ARG A 147 -14.92 20.16 15.54
CA ARG A 147 -16.15 20.75 16.07
C ARG A 147 -17.38 20.09 15.44
N GLU A 148 -17.38 19.92 14.12
CA GLU A 148 -18.44 19.23 13.40
C GLU A 148 -18.49 17.75 13.75
N LEU A 149 -17.34 17.10 13.90
CA LEU A 149 -17.26 15.71 14.35
C LEU A 149 -17.99 15.53 15.67
N ARG A 150 -17.66 16.31 16.71
CA ARG A 150 -18.32 16.24 18.02
C ARG A 150 -19.82 16.60 17.97
N LYS A 151 -20.22 17.42 17.01
CA LYS A 151 -21.62 17.81 16.82
C LYS A 151 -22.44 16.66 16.24
N TYR A 152 -21.91 15.94 15.25
CA TYR A 152 -22.69 14.98 14.46
C TYR A 152 -22.40 13.51 14.75
N ALA A 153 -21.16 13.15 15.13
CA ALA A 153 -20.78 11.77 15.46
C ALA A 153 -21.48 11.28 16.72
N SER A 154 -21.95 10.04 16.72
CA SER A 154 -22.44 9.37 17.93
C SER A 154 -21.29 9.13 18.92
N ASP A 155 -21.63 8.80 20.17
CA ASP A 155 -20.63 8.46 21.18
C ASP A 155 -19.88 7.15 20.83
N GLU A 156 -20.57 6.19 20.20
CA GLU A 156 -19.95 4.98 19.66
C GLU A 156 -18.93 5.31 18.56
N MET A 157 -19.27 6.21 17.64
CA MET A 157 -18.36 6.61 16.56
C MET A 157 -17.15 7.40 17.08
N LEU A 158 -17.34 8.24 18.10
CA LEU A 158 -16.24 8.93 18.76
C LEU A 158 -15.29 7.93 19.43
N THR A 159 -15.84 6.94 20.14
CA THR A 159 -15.06 5.85 20.77
C THR A 159 -14.31 5.04 19.71
N TRP A 160 -14.96 4.76 18.58
CA TRP A 160 -14.34 4.06 17.46
C TRP A 160 -13.15 4.84 16.89
N PHE A 161 -13.31 6.16 16.69
CA PHE A 161 -12.22 7.02 16.23
C PHE A 161 -11.08 7.15 17.26
N ASP A 162 -11.38 7.15 18.56
CA ASP A 162 -10.34 7.17 19.59
C ASP A 162 -9.52 5.86 19.61
N THR A 163 -10.13 4.74 19.20
CA THR A 163 -9.48 3.42 19.18
C THR A 163 -8.68 3.18 17.90
N HIS A 164 -9.24 3.51 16.74
CA HIS A 164 -8.63 3.21 15.42
C HIS A 164 -7.88 4.41 14.82
N GLY A 165 -8.10 5.61 15.37
CA GLY A 165 -7.65 6.84 14.77
C GLY A 165 -8.59 7.32 13.65
N ARG A 166 -8.54 8.62 13.37
CA ARG A 166 -9.27 9.22 12.25
C ARG A 166 -8.30 9.66 11.16
N ILE A 167 -8.40 9.03 10.00
CA ILE A 167 -7.59 9.40 8.85
C ILE A 167 -8.12 10.70 8.23
N THR A 168 -7.28 11.73 8.24
CA THR A 168 -7.58 13.03 7.63
C THR A 168 -6.67 13.30 6.44
N TYR A 169 -7.13 14.12 5.49
CA TYR A 169 -6.32 14.57 4.36
C TYR A 169 -4.94 15.11 4.79
N ARG A 170 -4.91 15.92 5.85
CA ARG A 170 -3.67 16.51 6.36
C ARG A 170 -2.70 15.43 6.84
N MET A 171 -3.20 14.44 7.60
CA MET A 171 -2.37 13.33 8.06
C MET A 171 -1.80 12.52 6.89
N LEU A 172 -2.62 12.19 5.88
CA LEU A 172 -2.15 11.46 4.70
C LEU A 172 -1.11 12.26 3.89
N ARG A 173 -1.33 13.57 3.76
CA ARG A 173 -0.37 14.46 3.09
C ARG A 173 0.96 14.53 3.85
N ASP A 174 0.91 14.72 5.17
CA ASP A 174 2.11 14.82 6.00
C ASP A 174 2.89 13.48 5.99
N GLN A 175 2.16 12.35 5.97
CA GLN A 175 2.72 11.01 5.81
C GLN A 175 3.43 10.85 4.46
N MET A 176 2.79 11.19 3.35
CA MET A 176 3.41 11.14 2.02
C MET A 176 4.59 12.11 1.85
N ASP A 177 4.50 13.33 2.42
CA ASP A 177 5.58 14.31 2.37
C ASP A 177 6.81 13.84 3.18
N SER A 178 6.60 13.07 4.27
CA SER A 178 7.67 12.48 5.09
C SER A 178 8.27 11.19 4.49
N GLY A 179 7.74 10.67 3.38
CA GLY A 179 8.21 9.43 2.76
C GLY A 179 7.72 8.15 3.46
N GLN A 180 6.80 8.30 4.42
CA GLN A 180 6.12 7.18 5.06
C GLN A 180 4.92 6.80 4.17
N HIS A 181 4.81 5.56 3.72
CA HIS A 181 3.71 5.14 2.84
C HIS A 181 2.58 4.47 3.66
N TYR A 182 1.33 4.85 3.41
CA TYR A 182 0.17 4.14 3.97
C TYR A 182 -0.06 2.87 3.14
N ALA A 183 0.30 1.70 3.67
CA ALA A 183 0.19 0.42 2.94
C ALA A 183 -1.25 -0.15 2.89
N GLY A 184 -2.28 0.66 3.15
CA GLY A 184 -3.68 0.21 3.10
C GLY A 184 -4.11 -0.77 4.20
N SER A 185 -3.20 -1.20 5.08
CA SER A 185 -3.45 -2.20 6.14
C SER A 185 -3.71 -1.60 7.53
N GLY A 186 -3.65 -0.28 7.71
CA GLY A 186 -3.67 0.34 9.04
C GLY A 186 -2.33 0.29 9.80
N TYR A 187 -1.26 -0.20 9.16
CA TYR A 187 0.11 -0.14 9.67
C TYR A 187 0.94 0.89 8.90
N ILE A 188 1.74 1.65 9.65
CA ILE A 188 2.76 2.57 9.15
C ILE A 188 3.98 1.73 8.79
N ASN A 189 4.34 1.67 7.51
CA ASN A 189 5.63 1.10 7.10
C ASN A 189 6.72 2.16 7.28
N ASN A 190 7.46 2.06 8.37
CA ASN A 190 8.76 2.73 8.50
C ASN A 190 9.74 2.00 7.58
N ARG A 191 10.11 2.65 6.47
CA ARG A 191 11.28 2.26 5.68
C ARG A 191 12.52 2.99 6.19
#